data_AF-A0A950BXK9-F1
#
_entry.id   AF-A0A950BXK9-F1
#
_cell.length_a   1.000
_cell.length_b   1.000
_cell.length_c   1.000
_cell.angle_alpha   90.00
_cell.angle_beta   90.00
_cell.angle_gamma   90.00
#
_symmetry.space_group_name_H-M   'P 1'
#
loop_
_entity.id
_entity.type
_entity.pdbx_description
1 polymer ?
#
loop_
_entity_poly.entity_id
_entity_poly.type
_entity_poly.pdbx_seq_one_letter_code
_entity_poly.pdbx_strand_id
1 'polypeptide(L)'
;MTGLDDWSDAERILCVRLDALGDVLMTTPALRALKETRLGRRITLLTSPAGAEAAELIPSVDEVIVYAAPWMKATSPRADSRADHALIRRLHDARFDAAAIFTVYSQNPLPAAMLCTLAGIPLRLAHCRENPYQLLTHWVPDPEPEHLLRHEVRRQLDLVRNVGCQIPDERMVLEVPSGARMRVLGRLQRLGVDPRSAWVVIHPGATAPSRRYPPEQFALAARRLVLDVDMQVVLTVVSPNAPRWSRSKPRWASIRSRLPVCLTWASSRRSLPWLRS
;
A
#
# COMPACT_ATOMS: atom_id res chain seq x y z
N MET A 1 -33.89 2.81 -17.67
CA MET A 1 -33.28 3.10 -16.36
C MET A 1 -33.70 2.01 -15.39
N THR A 2 -32.97 0.90 -15.37
CA THR A 2 -32.95 -0.06 -14.24
C THR A 2 -31.91 0.51 -13.27
N GLY A 3 -32.29 1.10 -12.14
CA GLY A 3 -32.90 0.43 -10.98
C GLY A 3 -31.90 0.14 -9.85
N LEU A 4 -30.72 0.76 -9.87
CA LEU A 4 -29.76 0.77 -8.74
C LEU A 4 -29.71 2.20 -8.18
N ASP A 5 -30.66 2.51 -7.31
CA ASP A 5 -30.70 3.82 -6.64
C ASP A 5 -29.95 3.81 -5.30
N ASP A 6 -29.48 2.63 -4.85
CA ASP A 6 -28.90 2.45 -3.53
C ASP A 6 -27.69 1.50 -3.53
N TRP A 7 -26.71 1.80 -2.67
CA TRP A 7 -25.54 0.98 -2.40
C TRP A 7 -25.89 -0.40 -1.88
N SER A 8 -27.06 -0.56 -1.23
CA SER A 8 -27.54 -1.83 -0.70
C SER A 8 -27.66 -2.94 -1.77
N ASP A 9 -27.89 -2.58 -3.03
CA ASP A 9 -28.01 -3.50 -4.16
C ASP A 9 -26.76 -3.59 -5.05
N ALA A 10 -25.75 -2.76 -4.80
CA ALA A 10 -24.50 -2.79 -5.58
C ALA A 10 -23.73 -4.09 -5.33
N GLU A 11 -23.44 -4.84 -6.42
CA GLU A 11 -22.70 -6.10 -6.38
C GLU A 11 -21.26 -5.93 -6.86
N ARG A 12 -21.02 -5.12 -7.89
CA ARG A 12 -19.68 -4.87 -8.45
C ARG A 12 -19.17 -3.51 -8.01
N ILE A 13 -18.26 -3.51 -7.04
CA ILE A 13 -17.75 -2.28 -6.42
C ILE A 13 -16.30 -2.06 -6.84
N LEU A 14 -16.05 -0.92 -7.47
CA LEU A 14 -14.73 -0.39 -7.71
C LEU A 14 -14.23 0.34 -6.46
N CYS A 15 -13.12 -0.09 -5.89
CA CYS A 15 -12.45 0.59 -4.79
C CYS A 15 -11.23 1.31 -5.35
N VAL A 16 -11.24 2.65 -5.36
CA VAL A 16 -10.14 3.46 -5.88
C VAL A 16 -9.23 3.85 -4.73
N ARG A 17 -7.99 3.33 -4.73
CA ARG A 17 -6.92 3.67 -3.79
C ARG A 17 -5.58 3.72 -4.51
N LEU A 18 -5.27 4.88 -5.07
CA LEU A 18 -4.12 5.11 -5.97
C LEU A 18 -2.80 5.40 -5.22
N ASP A 19 -2.79 5.21 -3.92
CA ASP A 19 -1.68 5.50 -3.03
C ASP A 19 -0.62 4.39 -2.98
N ALA A 20 0.33 4.53 -2.07
CA ALA A 20 1.36 3.53 -1.80
C ALA A 20 0.81 2.33 -1.01
N LEU A 21 1.62 1.28 -0.90
CA LEU A 21 1.28 0.04 -0.18
C LEU A 21 0.66 0.29 1.20
N GLY A 22 1.26 1.13 2.05
CA GLY A 22 0.75 1.37 3.42
C GLY A 22 -0.68 1.90 3.45
N ASP A 23 -1.02 2.78 2.51
CA ASP A 23 -2.34 3.37 2.37
C ASP A 23 -3.39 2.35 1.89
N VAL A 24 -3.00 1.43 1.02
CA VAL A 24 -3.84 0.30 0.61
C VAL A 24 -4.11 -0.62 1.81
N LEU A 25 -3.07 -0.96 2.59
CA LEU A 25 -3.20 -1.80 3.79
C LEU A 25 -4.14 -1.15 4.84
N MET A 26 -4.03 0.15 5.05
CA MET A 26 -4.91 0.90 5.96
C MET A 26 -6.36 1.00 5.48
N THR A 27 -6.61 0.74 4.20
CA THR A 27 -7.97 0.71 3.62
C THR A 27 -8.62 -0.68 3.78
N THR A 28 -7.88 -1.73 4.17
CA THR A 28 -8.40 -3.11 4.25
C THR A 28 -9.67 -3.28 5.09
N PRO A 29 -9.86 -2.61 6.24
CA PRO A 29 -11.11 -2.76 6.99
C PRO A 29 -12.32 -2.18 6.24
N ALA A 30 -12.13 -1.09 5.48
CA ALA A 30 -13.19 -0.49 4.66
C ALA A 30 -13.54 -1.36 3.45
N LEU A 31 -12.55 -1.96 2.79
CA LEU A 31 -12.77 -2.94 1.71
C LEU A 31 -13.55 -4.16 2.22
N ARG A 32 -13.18 -4.65 3.41
CA ARG A 32 -13.89 -5.76 4.06
C ARG A 32 -15.31 -5.38 4.44
N ALA A 33 -15.52 -4.18 4.96
CA ALA A 33 -16.87 -3.69 5.25
C ALA A 33 -17.74 -3.64 3.99
N LEU A 34 -17.21 -3.16 2.86
CA LEU A 34 -17.92 -3.21 1.59
C LEU A 34 -18.24 -4.65 1.15
N LYS A 35 -17.26 -5.56 1.26
CA LYS A 35 -17.39 -6.97 0.85
C LYS A 35 -18.40 -7.75 1.71
N GLU A 36 -18.33 -7.63 3.03
CA GLU A 36 -19.06 -8.50 3.97
C GLU A 36 -20.48 -8.02 4.29
N THR A 37 -20.76 -6.73 4.10
CA THR A 37 -22.12 -6.18 4.35
C THR A 37 -23.19 -6.87 3.49
N ARG A 38 -22.81 -7.42 2.33
CA ARG A 38 -23.73 -8.16 1.46
C ARG A 38 -23.03 -9.34 0.78
N LEU A 39 -23.65 -10.51 0.90
CA LEU A 39 -23.21 -11.71 0.20
C LEU A 39 -23.24 -11.51 -1.32
N GLY A 40 -22.20 -12.00 -2.00
CA GLY A 40 -22.10 -11.95 -3.46
C GLY A 40 -21.40 -10.70 -4.02
N ARG A 41 -21.10 -9.69 -3.20
CA ARG A 41 -20.33 -8.53 -3.65
C ARG A 41 -18.95 -8.92 -4.17
N ARG A 42 -18.52 -8.27 -5.25
CA ARG A 42 -17.17 -8.35 -5.82
C ARG A 42 -16.51 -6.99 -5.70
N ILE A 43 -15.31 -6.99 -5.15
CA ILE A 43 -14.47 -5.82 -4.94
C ILE A 43 -13.34 -5.85 -5.95
N THR A 44 -13.27 -4.83 -6.79
CA THR A 44 -12.12 -4.59 -7.66
C THR A 44 -11.34 -3.40 -7.14
N LEU A 45 -10.05 -3.61 -6.84
CA LEU A 45 -9.15 -2.55 -6.38
C LEU A 45 -8.48 -1.87 -7.58
N LEU A 46 -8.79 -0.59 -7.81
CA LEU A 46 -8.02 0.29 -8.69
C LEU A 46 -6.89 0.96 -7.90
N THR A 47 -5.65 0.60 -8.18
CA THR A 47 -4.49 1.06 -7.38
C THR A 47 -3.27 1.41 -8.23
N SER A 48 -2.28 2.05 -7.60
CA SER A 48 -1.01 2.37 -8.23
C SER A 48 -0.13 1.13 -8.42
N PRO A 49 0.93 1.19 -9.25
CA PRO A 49 1.91 0.10 -9.32
C PRO A 49 2.51 -0.28 -7.95
N ALA A 50 2.73 0.69 -7.06
CA ALA A 50 3.26 0.43 -5.72
C ALA A 50 2.20 -0.14 -4.77
N GLY A 51 0.93 0.27 -4.90
CA GLY A 51 -0.18 -0.27 -4.13
C GLY A 51 -0.54 -1.70 -4.54
N ALA A 52 -0.32 -2.06 -5.80
CA ALA A 52 -0.56 -3.42 -6.32
C ALA A 52 0.26 -4.49 -5.60
N GLU A 53 1.43 -4.14 -5.04
CA GLU A 53 2.24 -5.07 -4.23
C GLU A 53 1.53 -5.55 -2.96
N ALA A 54 0.57 -4.77 -2.43
CA ALA A 54 -0.24 -5.18 -1.29
C ALA A 54 -1.46 -6.03 -1.66
N ALA A 55 -1.89 -6.01 -2.92
CA ALA A 55 -3.21 -6.51 -3.26
C ALA A 55 -3.37 -8.02 -3.04
N GLU A 56 -2.32 -8.81 -3.29
CA GLU A 56 -2.32 -10.26 -3.01
C GLU A 56 -2.46 -10.59 -1.52
N LEU A 57 -2.22 -9.62 -0.63
CA LEU A 57 -2.34 -9.80 0.81
C LEU A 57 -3.76 -9.54 1.31
N ILE A 58 -4.70 -9.10 0.46
CA ILE A 58 -6.00 -8.55 0.89
C ILE A 58 -7.12 -9.50 0.47
N PRO A 59 -7.69 -10.29 1.41
CA PRO A 59 -8.67 -11.33 1.07
C PRO A 59 -9.98 -10.79 0.51
N SER A 60 -10.32 -9.55 0.87
CA SER A 60 -11.55 -8.90 0.43
C SER A 60 -11.50 -8.36 -1.00
N VAL A 61 -10.35 -8.45 -1.69
CA VAL A 61 -10.17 -7.97 -3.07
C VAL A 61 -10.22 -9.15 -4.04
N ASP A 62 -11.14 -9.09 -5.01
CA ASP A 62 -11.33 -10.15 -6.02
C ASP A 62 -10.53 -9.89 -7.31
N GLU A 63 -10.36 -8.62 -7.70
CA GLU A 63 -9.60 -8.22 -8.89
C GLU A 63 -8.79 -6.95 -8.61
N VAL A 64 -7.66 -6.81 -9.30
CA VAL A 64 -6.80 -5.63 -9.24
C VAL A 64 -6.67 -5.00 -10.62
N ILE A 65 -6.89 -3.69 -10.68
CA ILE A 65 -6.60 -2.85 -11.84
C ILE A 65 -5.46 -1.91 -11.45
N VAL A 66 -4.34 -2.01 -12.16
CA VAL A 66 -3.18 -1.15 -11.92
C VAL A 66 -3.23 0.06 -12.85
N TYR A 67 -3.10 1.25 -12.28
CA TYR A 67 -3.12 2.51 -13.03
C TYR A 67 -2.20 3.56 -12.43
N ALA A 68 -1.33 4.12 -13.28
CA ALA A 68 -0.47 5.24 -12.94
C ALA A 68 -1.22 6.55 -13.26
N ALA A 69 -2.00 7.02 -12.29
CA ALA A 69 -2.84 8.21 -12.43
C ALA A 69 -2.00 9.50 -12.54
N PRO A 70 -2.25 10.37 -13.54
CA PRO A 70 -1.43 11.55 -13.79
C PRO A 70 -1.52 12.63 -12.71
N TRP A 71 -2.56 12.61 -11.87
CA TRP A 71 -2.71 13.51 -10.72
C TRP A 71 -2.01 13.02 -9.45
N MET A 72 -1.35 11.85 -9.48
CA MET A 72 -0.62 11.32 -8.33
C MET A 72 0.85 11.70 -8.41
N LYS A 73 1.39 12.22 -7.29
CA LYS A 73 2.79 12.68 -7.19
C LYS A 73 3.85 11.63 -7.60
N ALA A 74 3.55 10.35 -7.39
CA ALA A 74 4.47 9.25 -7.72
C ALA A 74 4.48 8.88 -9.20
N THR A 75 3.53 9.40 -10.00
CA THR A 75 3.41 9.09 -11.42
C THR A 75 4.34 10.00 -12.23
N SER A 76 5.12 9.40 -13.13
CA SER A 76 5.94 10.17 -14.07
C SER A 76 5.06 10.97 -15.04
N PRO A 77 5.42 12.23 -15.36
CA PRO A 77 4.71 13.00 -16.37
C PRO A 77 4.66 12.25 -17.70
N ARG A 78 3.54 12.37 -18.41
CA ARG A 78 3.36 11.84 -19.77
C ARG A 78 2.59 12.82 -20.63
N ALA A 79 2.85 12.78 -21.94
CA ALA A 79 2.34 13.76 -22.89
C ALA A 79 0.96 13.42 -23.49
N ASP A 80 0.55 12.15 -23.45
CA ASP A 80 -0.72 11.70 -24.01
C ASP A 80 -1.67 11.11 -22.96
N SER A 81 -2.95 11.01 -23.32
CA SER A 81 -4.04 10.49 -22.49
C SER A 81 -4.47 9.07 -22.86
N ARG A 82 -3.67 8.32 -23.65
CA ARG A 82 -4.06 6.98 -24.15
C ARG A 82 -4.34 5.99 -23.02
N ALA A 83 -3.52 6.03 -21.97
CA ALA A 83 -3.71 5.18 -20.79
C ALA A 83 -5.02 5.51 -20.04
N ASP A 84 -5.44 6.78 -20.03
CA ASP A 84 -6.70 7.21 -19.40
C ASP A 84 -7.90 6.70 -20.17
N HIS A 85 -7.89 6.85 -21.49
CA HIS A 85 -8.95 6.34 -22.36
C HIS A 85 -9.04 4.82 -22.35
N ALA A 86 -7.90 4.13 -22.23
CA ALA A 86 -7.87 2.68 -22.05
C ALA A 86 -8.47 2.26 -20.70
N LEU A 87 -8.15 2.98 -19.62
CA LEU A 87 -8.74 2.71 -18.32
C LEU A 87 -10.26 2.99 -18.31
N ILE A 88 -10.70 4.13 -18.84
CA ILE A 88 -12.14 4.48 -18.90
C ILE A 88 -12.92 3.37 -19.63
N ARG A 89 -12.43 2.91 -20.78
CA ARG A 89 -13.06 1.79 -21.51
C ARG A 89 -13.07 0.50 -20.68
N ARG A 90 -11.96 0.14 -20.05
CA ARG A 90 -11.89 -1.05 -19.18
C ARG A 90 -12.90 -0.98 -18.04
N LEU A 91 -13.05 0.18 -17.38
CA LEU A 91 -13.99 0.35 -16.27
C LEU A 91 -15.45 0.34 -16.75
N HIS A 92 -15.73 0.95 -17.91
CA HIS A 92 -17.03 0.89 -18.54
C HIS A 92 -17.44 -0.56 -18.86
N ASP A 93 -16.55 -1.32 -19.49
CA ASP A 93 -16.82 -2.71 -19.90
C ASP A 93 -16.98 -3.66 -18.70
N ALA A 94 -16.35 -3.33 -17.56
CA ALA A 94 -16.52 -4.05 -16.30
C ALA A 94 -17.92 -3.89 -15.69
N ARG A 95 -18.65 -2.82 -16.04
CA ARG A 95 -20.00 -2.50 -15.57
C ARG A 95 -20.07 -2.50 -14.04
N PHE A 96 -19.30 -1.62 -13.41
CA PHE A 96 -19.37 -1.40 -11.96
C PHE A 96 -20.68 -0.72 -11.59
N ASP A 97 -21.29 -1.16 -10.49
CA ASP A 97 -22.49 -0.57 -9.90
C ASP A 97 -22.11 0.65 -9.05
N ALA A 98 -20.97 0.56 -8.36
CA ALA A 98 -20.52 1.59 -7.44
C ALA A 98 -18.99 1.77 -7.46
N ALA A 99 -18.55 2.99 -7.12
CA ALA A 99 -17.17 3.33 -6.87
C ALA A 99 -17.01 3.98 -5.49
N ALA A 100 -16.20 3.38 -4.62
CA ALA A 100 -15.72 3.99 -3.39
C ALA A 100 -14.32 4.57 -3.62
N ILE A 101 -14.17 5.89 -3.49
CA ILE A 101 -12.93 6.61 -3.77
C ILE A 101 -12.27 6.98 -2.44
N PHE A 102 -11.21 6.26 -2.11
CA PHE A 102 -10.49 6.39 -0.85
C PHE A 102 -9.27 7.30 -1.04
N THR A 103 -9.28 8.46 -0.41
CA THR A 103 -8.17 9.43 -0.43
C THR A 103 -7.65 9.71 0.98
N VAL A 104 -6.38 10.09 1.09
CA VAL A 104 -5.89 10.78 2.29
C VAL A 104 -6.44 12.22 2.30
N TYR A 105 -6.49 12.87 3.46
CA TYR A 105 -7.07 14.23 3.60
C TYR A 105 -6.43 15.31 2.70
N SER A 106 -5.18 15.10 2.27
CA SER A 106 -4.43 16.05 1.43
C SER A 106 -4.64 15.82 -0.07
N GLN A 107 -5.47 14.87 -0.46
CA GLN A 107 -5.75 14.53 -1.85
C GLN A 107 -7.16 14.92 -2.25
N ASN A 108 -7.30 15.33 -3.51
CA ASN A 108 -8.60 15.64 -4.09
C ASN A 108 -9.17 14.39 -4.81
N PRO A 109 -10.40 13.94 -4.48
CA PRO A 109 -11.01 12.76 -5.10
C PRO A 109 -11.58 13.05 -6.50
N LEU A 110 -11.79 14.32 -6.88
CA LEU A 110 -12.52 14.72 -8.08
C LEU A 110 -11.90 14.21 -9.40
N PRO A 111 -10.56 14.11 -9.56
CA PRO A 111 -9.99 13.48 -10.76
C PRO A 111 -10.42 12.00 -10.91
N ALA A 112 -10.44 11.25 -9.81
CA ALA A 112 -10.92 9.87 -9.81
C ALA A 112 -12.45 9.80 -10.01
N ALA A 113 -13.20 10.73 -9.42
CA ALA A 113 -14.64 10.82 -9.58
C ALA A 113 -15.04 11.14 -11.03
N MET A 114 -14.30 12.04 -11.69
CA MET A 114 -14.44 12.35 -13.11
C MET A 114 -14.18 11.11 -13.97
N LEU A 115 -13.09 10.38 -13.68
CA LEU A 115 -12.77 9.14 -14.38
C LEU A 115 -13.89 8.10 -14.23
N CYS A 116 -14.44 7.92 -13.03
CA CYS A 116 -15.57 7.02 -12.77
C CYS A 116 -16.85 7.48 -13.48
N THR A 117 -17.07 8.80 -13.56
CA THR A 117 -18.21 9.39 -14.28
C THR A 117 -18.12 9.11 -15.77
N LEU A 118 -16.94 9.32 -16.38
CA LEU A 118 -16.68 9.01 -17.79
C LEU A 118 -16.76 7.51 -18.11
N ALA A 119 -16.50 6.66 -17.12
CA ALA A 119 -16.69 5.21 -17.23
C ALA A 119 -18.16 4.77 -17.03
N GLY A 120 -19.08 5.69 -16.70
CA GLY A 120 -20.50 5.39 -16.52
C GLY A 120 -20.85 4.68 -15.21
N ILE A 121 -20.00 4.72 -14.18
CA ILE A 121 -20.26 4.09 -12.88
C ILE A 121 -21.31 4.92 -12.13
N PRO A 122 -22.53 4.42 -11.85
CA PRO A 122 -23.64 5.27 -11.42
C PRO A 122 -23.52 5.76 -9.98
N LEU A 123 -23.04 4.93 -9.05
CA LEU A 123 -22.84 5.31 -7.64
C LEU A 123 -21.37 5.64 -7.38
N ARG A 124 -21.10 6.80 -6.80
CA ARG A 124 -19.75 7.33 -6.53
C ARG A 124 -19.70 7.97 -5.15
N LEU A 125 -18.89 7.40 -4.25
CA LEU A 125 -18.74 7.77 -2.83
C LEU A 125 -17.32 8.29 -2.57
N ALA A 126 -17.19 9.45 -1.93
CA ALA A 126 -15.91 9.95 -1.46
C ALA A 126 -16.05 11.01 -0.36
N HIS A 127 -15.02 11.13 0.47
CA HIS A 127 -14.76 12.36 1.24
C HIS A 127 -14.27 13.44 0.27
N CYS A 128 -14.96 14.58 0.20
CA CYS A 128 -14.58 15.70 -0.67
C CYS A 128 -14.77 17.03 0.06
N ARG A 129 -13.76 17.90 0.02
CA ARG A 129 -13.82 19.22 0.63
C ARG A 129 -14.63 20.18 -0.24
N GLU A 130 -14.33 20.20 -1.53
CA GLU A 130 -15.02 21.04 -2.50
C GLU A 130 -16.40 20.47 -2.83
N ASN A 131 -17.36 21.34 -3.19
CA ASN A 131 -18.66 20.89 -3.70
C ASN A 131 -18.44 20.10 -5.01
N PRO A 132 -18.77 18.80 -5.05
CA PRO A 132 -18.48 17.93 -6.19
C PRO A 132 -19.55 18.01 -7.29
N TYR A 133 -20.65 18.74 -7.05
CA TYR A 133 -21.85 18.72 -7.88
C TYR A 133 -22.27 17.28 -8.22
N GLN A 134 -22.34 16.92 -9.50
CA GLN A 134 -22.79 15.60 -9.95
C GLN A 134 -21.66 14.54 -9.99
N LEU A 135 -20.40 14.93 -9.73
CA LEU A 135 -19.28 13.99 -9.79
C LEU A 135 -19.33 12.94 -8.69
N LEU A 136 -19.92 13.28 -7.53
CA LEU A 136 -20.15 12.35 -6.43
C LEU A 136 -21.65 12.27 -6.14
N THR A 137 -22.24 11.10 -6.32
CA THR A 137 -23.64 10.84 -5.92
C THR A 137 -23.80 10.70 -4.41
N HIS A 138 -22.74 10.28 -3.73
CA HIS A 138 -22.70 10.04 -2.29
C HIS A 138 -21.53 10.86 -1.74
N TRP A 139 -21.75 12.16 -1.64
CA TRP A 139 -20.74 13.09 -1.15
C TRP A 139 -20.71 13.11 0.37
N VAL A 140 -19.54 12.88 0.96
CA VAL A 140 -19.28 13.13 2.37
C VAL A 140 -18.40 14.38 2.48
N PRO A 141 -18.90 15.50 3.05
CA PRO A 141 -18.10 16.69 3.29
C PRO A 141 -16.88 16.36 4.16
N ASP A 142 -15.69 16.79 3.75
CA ASP A 142 -14.46 16.50 4.46
C ASP A 142 -14.02 17.68 5.36
N PRO A 143 -14.10 17.55 6.70
CA PRO A 143 -13.73 18.61 7.64
C PRO A 143 -12.21 18.73 7.85
N GLU A 144 -11.39 17.85 7.26
CA GLU A 144 -9.95 17.82 7.51
C GLU A 144 -9.18 18.78 6.56
N PRO A 145 -8.16 19.54 7.02
CA PRO A 145 -7.54 19.48 8.34
C PRO A 145 -8.05 20.56 9.33
N GLU A 146 -9.25 21.12 9.14
CA GLU A 146 -9.80 22.13 10.08
C GLU A 146 -10.06 21.50 11.46
N HIS A 147 -10.35 20.20 11.46
CA HIS A 147 -10.47 19.37 12.67
C HIS A 147 -9.27 18.41 12.82
N LEU A 148 -9.19 17.76 13.99
CA LEU A 148 -8.15 16.77 14.28
C LEU A 148 -8.13 15.68 13.21
N LEU A 149 -6.95 15.41 12.68
CA LEU A 149 -6.76 14.37 11.67
C LEU A 149 -7.13 13.01 12.22
N ARG A 150 -8.02 12.33 11.51
CA ARG A 150 -8.40 10.95 11.81
C ARG A 150 -7.25 10.02 11.46
N HIS A 151 -7.14 8.93 12.20
CA HIS A 151 -6.32 7.81 11.76
C HIS A 151 -6.85 7.30 10.41
N GLU A 152 -5.95 6.97 9.47
CA GLU A 152 -6.35 6.64 8.09
C GLU A 152 -7.37 5.50 8.01
N VAL A 153 -7.18 4.44 8.78
CA VAL A 153 -8.16 3.34 8.94
C VAL A 153 -9.56 3.86 9.31
N ARG A 154 -9.63 4.79 10.27
CA ARG A 154 -10.90 5.37 10.74
C ARG A 154 -11.56 6.21 9.66
N ARG A 155 -10.78 7.05 8.97
CA ARG A 155 -11.27 7.86 7.85
C ARG A 155 -11.95 7.01 6.77
N GLN A 156 -11.34 5.87 6.40
CA GLN A 156 -11.90 5.00 5.36
C GLN A 156 -13.09 4.17 5.84
N LEU A 157 -13.10 3.72 7.11
CA LEU A 157 -14.28 3.08 7.71
C LEU A 157 -15.46 4.04 7.81
N ASP A 158 -15.22 5.28 8.24
CA ASP A 158 -16.26 6.31 8.32
C ASP A 158 -16.86 6.61 6.93
N LEU A 159 -16.05 6.57 5.87
CA LEU A 159 -16.53 6.76 4.50
C LEU A 159 -17.59 5.71 4.14
N VAL A 160 -17.26 4.43 4.29
CA VAL A 160 -18.16 3.33 3.91
C VAL A 160 -19.35 3.18 4.86
N ARG A 161 -19.23 3.66 6.10
CA ARG A 161 -20.36 3.72 7.04
C ARG A 161 -21.47 4.65 6.55
N ASN A 162 -21.16 5.69 5.77
CA ASN A 162 -22.18 6.58 5.17
C ASN A 162 -23.09 5.87 4.16
N VAL A 163 -22.70 4.71 3.66
CA VAL A 163 -23.51 3.86 2.76
C VAL A 163 -23.92 2.55 3.44
N GLY A 164 -24.04 2.57 4.77
CA GLY A 164 -24.52 1.46 5.58
C GLY A 164 -23.54 0.28 5.72
N CYS A 165 -22.31 0.40 5.23
CA CYS A 165 -21.34 -0.68 5.27
C CYS A 165 -20.50 -0.62 6.55
N GLN A 166 -20.56 -1.65 7.37
CA GLN A 166 -19.88 -1.71 8.67
C GLN A 166 -19.55 -3.15 9.06
N ILE A 167 -18.53 -3.31 9.88
CA ILE A 167 -18.05 -4.60 10.42
C ILE A 167 -17.74 -4.46 11.91
N PRO A 168 -17.92 -5.53 12.70
CA PRO A 168 -17.65 -5.50 14.13
C PRO A 168 -16.15 -5.46 14.45
N ASP A 169 -15.31 -6.11 13.63
CA ASP A 169 -13.86 -6.08 13.75
C ASP A 169 -13.28 -5.08 12.73
N GLU A 170 -12.66 -4.01 13.20
CA GLU A 170 -12.11 -2.93 12.38
C GLU A 170 -10.59 -3.05 12.20
N ARG A 171 -9.97 -4.16 12.65
CA ARG A 171 -8.53 -4.39 12.48
C ARG A 171 -8.18 -4.64 11.02
N MET A 172 -7.00 -4.15 10.62
CA MET A 172 -6.38 -4.50 9.34
C MET A 172 -6.15 -6.02 9.30
N VAL A 173 -6.51 -6.65 8.19
CA VAL A 173 -6.28 -8.08 7.96
C VAL A 173 -5.51 -8.27 6.68
N LEU A 174 -4.50 -9.13 6.78
CA LEU A 174 -3.64 -9.52 5.70
C LEU A 174 -3.49 -11.04 5.72
N GLU A 175 -3.63 -11.66 4.56
CA GLU A 175 -3.35 -13.07 4.39
C GLU A 175 -2.00 -13.23 3.71
N VAL A 176 -1.17 -14.10 4.29
CA VAL A 176 0.13 -14.44 3.71
C VAL A 176 -0.11 -15.43 2.56
N PRO A 177 0.25 -15.10 1.31
CA PRO A 177 -0.03 -15.97 0.17
C PRO A 177 0.61 -17.35 0.33
N SER A 178 -0.05 -18.37 -0.23
CA SER A 178 0.49 -19.72 -0.24
C SER A 178 1.90 -19.75 -0.86
N GLY A 179 2.82 -20.42 -0.17
CA GLY A 179 4.22 -20.50 -0.59
C GLY A 179 5.06 -19.25 -0.28
N ALA A 180 4.49 -18.12 0.16
CA ALA A 180 5.29 -16.95 0.57
C ALA A 180 6.24 -17.29 1.72
N ARG A 181 5.76 -18.07 2.70
CA ARG A 181 6.59 -18.57 3.80
C ARG A 181 7.77 -19.41 3.29
N MET A 182 7.54 -20.30 2.32
CA MET A 182 8.59 -21.12 1.73
C MET A 182 9.61 -20.26 0.95
N ARG A 183 9.14 -19.27 0.19
CA ARG A 183 10.02 -18.31 -0.51
C ARG A 183 10.88 -17.52 0.46
N VAL A 184 10.31 -17.06 1.59
CA VAL A 184 11.04 -16.35 2.64
C VAL A 184 12.07 -17.27 3.28
N LEU A 185 11.71 -18.50 3.66
CA LEU A 185 12.65 -19.47 4.24
C LEU A 185 13.82 -19.78 3.30
N GLY A 186 13.53 -20.02 2.01
CA GLY A 186 14.58 -20.23 1.00
C GLY A 186 15.43 -18.98 0.73
N ARG A 187 14.91 -17.77 0.97
CA ARG A 187 15.72 -16.54 0.95
C ARG A 187 16.58 -16.45 2.21
N LEU A 188 16.04 -16.69 3.40
CA LEU A 188 16.80 -16.69 4.67
C LEU A 188 17.97 -17.69 4.63
N GLN A 189 17.72 -18.92 4.17
CA GLN A 189 18.75 -19.95 4.02
C GLN A 189 19.87 -19.53 3.07
N ARG A 190 19.54 -18.95 1.90
CA ARG A 190 20.54 -18.41 0.96
C ARG A 190 21.37 -17.26 1.54
N LEU A 191 20.85 -16.59 2.56
CA LEU A 191 21.55 -15.53 3.29
C LEU A 191 22.34 -16.06 4.48
N GLY A 192 22.29 -17.37 4.76
CA GLY A 192 22.93 -17.95 5.93
C GLY A 192 22.21 -17.64 7.24
N VAL A 193 20.94 -17.21 7.19
CA VAL A 193 20.11 -17.04 8.38
C VAL A 193 19.49 -18.39 8.74
N ASP A 194 19.75 -18.89 9.95
CA ASP A 194 19.02 -20.04 10.50
C ASP A 194 17.66 -19.56 11.01
N PRO A 195 16.53 -19.91 10.37
CA PRO A 195 15.21 -19.48 10.80
C PRO A 195 14.78 -20.08 12.15
N ARG A 196 15.51 -21.07 12.69
CA ARG A 196 15.26 -21.68 14.01
C ARG A 196 15.93 -20.91 15.15
N SER A 197 16.96 -20.14 14.86
CA SER A 197 17.62 -19.26 15.83
C SER A 197 16.88 -17.91 15.90
N ALA A 198 17.10 -17.12 16.93
CA ALA A 198 16.48 -15.79 17.03
C ALA A 198 16.96 -14.88 15.87
N TRP A 199 16.03 -14.19 15.22
CA TRP A 199 16.34 -13.24 14.16
C TRP A 199 15.35 -12.08 14.12
N VAL A 200 15.78 -10.96 13.55
CA VAL A 200 14.98 -9.74 13.42
C VAL A 200 15.18 -9.11 12.04
N VAL A 201 14.11 -8.52 11.52
CA VAL A 201 14.15 -7.72 10.28
C VAL A 201 14.20 -6.25 10.64
N ILE A 202 15.10 -5.51 9.99
CA ILE A 202 15.18 -4.05 10.09
C ILE A 202 14.88 -3.44 8.72
N HIS A 203 13.98 -2.47 8.71
CA HIS A 203 13.59 -1.67 7.54
C HIS A 203 14.14 -0.24 7.70
N PRO A 204 15.43 0.03 7.40
CA PRO A 204 16.05 1.33 7.66
C PRO A 204 15.63 2.42 6.65
N GLY A 205 14.97 2.04 5.55
CA GLY A 205 14.59 2.95 4.48
C GLY A 205 13.30 3.71 4.78
N ALA A 206 13.26 4.99 4.39
CA ALA A 206 12.03 5.77 4.29
C ALA A 206 12.12 6.72 3.09
N THR A 207 10.99 7.03 2.44
CA THR A 207 10.98 7.95 1.29
C THR A 207 11.41 9.36 1.69
N ALA A 208 10.89 9.89 2.79
CA ALA A 208 11.26 11.19 3.32
C ALA A 208 12.54 11.12 4.17
N PRO A 209 13.58 11.93 3.90
CA PRO A 209 14.80 11.94 4.71
C PRO A 209 14.57 12.22 6.20
N SER A 210 13.61 13.10 6.52
CA SER A 210 13.24 13.43 7.91
C SER A 210 12.63 12.26 8.69
N ARG A 211 12.16 11.22 7.99
CA ARG A 211 11.59 9.99 8.59
C ARG A 211 12.61 8.85 8.67
N ARG A 212 13.88 9.10 8.31
CA ARG A 212 14.96 8.10 8.40
C ARG A 212 15.64 8.24 9.74
N TYR A 213 15.72 7.15 10.48
CA TYR A 213 16.54 7.08 11.68
C TYR A 213 18.04 7.08 11.29
N PRO A 214 18.92 7.75 12.06
CA PRO A 214 20.32 7.91 11.68
C PRO A 214 21.02 6.57 11.41
N PRO A 215 21.76 6.42 10.28
CA PRO A 215 22.40 5.16 9.92
C PRO A 215 23.34 4.59 10.99
N GLU A 216 24.07 5.47 11.68
CA GLU A 216 25.02 5.12 12.74
C GLU A 216 24.30 4.54 13.96
N GLN A 217 23.11 5.04 14.25
CA GLN A 217 22.28 4.54 15.34
C GLN A 217 21.63 3.21 14.98
N PHE A 218 21.17 3.02 13.74
CA PHE A 218 20.75 1.70 13.26
C PHE A 218 21.87 0.67 13.33
N ALA A 219 23.10 1.05 12.95
CA ALA A 219 24.26 0.17 13.02
C ALA A 219 24.60 -0.22 14.47
N LEU A 220 24.53 0.73 15.40
CA LEU A 220 24.73 0.46 16.82
C LEU A 220 23.66 -0.49 17.36
N ALA A 221 22.40 -0.27 17.03
CA ALA A 221 21.29 -1.14 17.44
C ALA A 221 21.45 -2.56 16.88
N ALA A 222 21.74 -2.70 15.59
CA ALA A 222 21.99 -3.99 14.95
C ALA A 222 23.20 -4.70 15.59
N ARG A 223 24.28 -3.98 15.90
CA ARG A 223 25.46 -4.53 16.58
C ARG A 223 25.11 -5.08 17.96
N ARG A 224 24.33 -4.36 18.76
CA ARG A 224 23.89 -4.82 20.09
C ARG A 224 22.99 -6.05 20.00
N LEU A 225 22.09 -6.11 19.03
CA LEU A 225 21.24 -7.28 18.80
C LEU A 225 22.06 -8.54 18.50
N VAL A 226 23.14 -8.41 17.73
CA VAL A 226 24.05 -9.53 17.42
C VAL A 226 24.94 -9.89 18.61
N LEU A 227 25.60 -8.91 19.23
CA LEU A 227 26.62 -9.16 20.24
C LEU A 227 26.04 -9.46 21.62
N ASP A 228 25.01 -8.73 22.03
CA ASP A 228 24.52 -8.77 23.41
C ASP A 228 23.30 -9.71 23.54
N VAL A 229 22.48 -9.83 22.48
CA VAL A 229 21.22 -10.60 22.47
C VAL A 229 21.32 -11.90 21.64
N ASP A 230 22.44 -12.12 20.95
CA ASP A 230 22.67 -13.28 20.08
C ASP A 230 21.58 -13.48 19.00
N MET A 231 21.10 -12.39 18.41
CA MET A 231 20.12 -12.40 17.32
C MET A 231 20.79 -12.22 15.96
N GLN A 232 20.27 -12.90 14.95
CA GLN A 232 20.61 -12.64 13.55
C GLN A 232 19.84 -11.42 13.04
N VAL A 233 20.50 -10.53 12.32
CA VAL A 233 19.87 -9.32 11.78
C VAL A 233 19.73 -9.44 10.27
N VAL A 234 18.53 -9.17 9.75
CA VAL A 234 18.22 -9.08 8.32
C VAL A 234 17.83 -7.65 7.99
N LEU A 235 18.52 -7.03 7.03
CA LEU A 235 18.19 -5.69 6.56
C LEU A 235 17.38 -5.77 5.25
N THR A 236 16.35 -4.93 5.12
CA THR A 236 15.64 -4.77 3.85
C THR A 236 15.97 -3.43 3.19
N VAL A 237 15.97 -3.41 1.86
CA VAL A 237 16.17 -2.21 1.06
C VAL A 237 15.21 -2.22 -0.11
N VAL A 238 14.55 -1.09 -0.38
CA VAL A 238 13.70 -0.91 -1.55
C VAL A 238 14.51 -0.17 -2.62
N SER A 239 14.60 -0.71 -3.84
CA SER A 239 15.34 -0.11 -4.96
C SER A 239 14.41 0.21 -6.11
N PRO A 240 14.35 1.49 -6.52
CA PRO A 240 14.25 1.80 -7.95
C PRO A 240 15.44 2.63 -8.45
N ASN A 241 16.05 3.40 -7.56
CA ASN A 241 17.26 4.20 -7.74
C ASN A 241 17.82 4.43 -6.34
N ALA A 242 18.73 3.57 -5.89
CA ALA A 242 19.23 3.65 -4.53
C ALA A 242 19.90 5.04 -4.30
N PRO A 243 19.58 5.76 -3.20
CA PRO A 243 20.10 7.11 -2.94
C PRO A 243 21.64 7.12 -2.94
N ARG A 244 22.28 8.29 -3.13
CA ARG A 244 23.75 8.41 -3.18
C ARG A 244 24.47 7.68 -2.03
N TRP A 245 23.88 7.48 -0.85
CA TRP A 245 24.45 6.64 0.23
C TRP A 245 24.65 5.16 -0.12
N SER A 246 23.93 4.61 -1.09
CA SER A 246 24.20 3.27 -1.65
C SER A 246 25.36 3.25 -2.65
N ARG A 247 25.75 4.42 -3.19
CA ARG A 247 26.79 4.59 -4.22
C ARG A 247 28.08 5.21 -3.65
N SER A 248 27.99 6.13 -2.69
CA SER A 248 29.08 6.44 -1.79
C SER A 248 29.17 5.23 -0.90
N LYS A 249 30.24 4.44 -1.03
CA LYS A 249 30.63 3.47 -0.01
C LYS A 249 30.32 4.09 1.34
N PRO A 250 29.32 3.62 2.07
CA PRO A 250 29.22 4.05 3.44
C PRO A 250 30.50 3.58 4.11
N ARG A 251 30.88 4.18 5.23
CA ARG A 251 32.03 3.67 5.99
C ARG A 251 31.86 2.19 6.43
N TRP A 252 30.71 1.54 6.16
CA TRP A 252 30.53 0.08 6.23
C TRP A 252 31.05 -0.72 5.00
N ALA A 253 31.25 -0.10 3.84
CA ALA A 253 31.57 -0.73 2.55
C ALA A 253 33.08 -0.86 2.24
N SER A 254 33.93 -0.96 3.26
CA SER A 254 35.35 -1.31 3.09
C SER A 254 35.58 -2.81 2.84
N ILE A 255 34.53 -3.64 2.81
CA ILE A 255 34.65 -5.07 2.51
C ILE A 255 34.07 -5.34 1.12
N ARG A 256 34.94 -5.31 0.09
CA ARG A 256 34.65 -5.76 -1.29
C ARG A 256 34.84 -7.30 -1.34
N SER A 257 34.06 -8.08 -2.10
CA SER A 257 34.00 -7.97 -3.56
C SER A 257 32.88 -8.83 -4.21
N ARG A 258 32.35 -8.29 -5.32
CA ARG A 258 31.59 -8.88 -6.46
C ARG A 258 30.21 -9.51 -6.17
N LEU A 259 29.13 -8.81 -6.57
CA LEU A 259 27.99 -9.26 -7.40
C LEU A 259 26.88 -8.17 -7.45
N PRO A 260 26.02 -8.14 -8.50
CA PRO A 260 24.95 -7.15 -8.64
C PRO A 260 23.66 -7.56 -7.90
N VAL A 261 23.07 -6.59 -7.19
CA VAL A 261 21.68 -6.52 -6.65
C VAL A 261 21.30 -7.44 -5.47
N CYS A 262 20.67 -6.83 -4.46
CA CYS A 262 20.25 -7.35 -3.14
C CYS A 262 21.39 -7.53 -2.10
N LEU A 263 21.77 -6.42 -1.45
CA LEU A 263 22.64 -6.47 -0.24
C LEU A 263 21.79 -6.81 0.98
N THR A 264 21.56 -8.09 1.17
CA THR A 264 21.08 -8.69 2.42
C THR A 264 22.29 -9.27 3.15
N TRP A 265 22.72 -8.62 4.23
CA TRP A 265 23.76 -9.12 5.11
C TRP A 265 23.10 -9.84 6.28
N ALA A 266 23.55 -11.06 6.57
CA ALA A 266 23.27 -11.76 7.81
C ALA A 266 24.62 -12.10 8.45
N SER A 267 24.74 -11.89 9.76
CA SER A 267 25.88 -12.39 10.52
C SER A 267 25.43 -13.25 11.67
N SER A 268 26.15 -14.34 11.87
CA SER A 268 26.18 -15.11 13.10
C SER A 268 27.47 -14.78 13.85
N ARG A 269 27.53 -15.03 15.17
CA ARG A 269 28.78 -14.87 15.95
C ARG A 269 29.99 -15.60 15.34
N ARG A 270 29.76 -16.66 14.55
CA ARG A 270 30.83 -17.47 13.92
C ARG A 270 31.42 -16.87 12.65
N SER A 271 30.81 -15.84 12.05
CA SER A 271 31.18 -15.32 10.73
C SER A 271 31.74 -13.88 10.75
N LEU A 272 32.24 -13.40 11.89
CA LEU A 272 32.77 -12.03 12.06
C LEU A 272 34.26 -12.04 12.45
N PRO A 273 35.19 -11.89 11.49
CA PRO A 273 36.64 -11.84 11.76
C PRO A 273 37.11 -10.65 12.63
N TRP A 274 36.28 -9.62 12.81
CA TRP A 274 36.60 -8.35 13.48
C TRP A 274 36.18 -8.29 14.95
N LEU A 275 35.91 -9.44 15.58
CA LEU A 275 35.61 -9.58 17.02
C LEU A 275 36.80 -9.24 17.96
N ARG A 276 37.88 -8.66 17.45
CA ARG A 276 39.02 -8.16 18.23
C ARG A 276 39.40 -6.76 17.76
N SER A 277 38.65 -5.74 18.22
CA SER A 277 39.09 -4.34 18.39
C SER A 277 38.01 -3.58 19.15
#